data_AF-X0VHY1-F1
#
_entry.id   AF-X0VHY1-F1
#
_cell.length_a   1.000
_cell.length_b   1.000
_cell.length_c   1.000
_cell.angle_alpha   90.00
_cell.angle_beta   90.00
_cell.angle_gamma   90.00
#
_symmetry.space_group_name_H-M   'P 1'
#
loop_
_entity.id
_entity.type
_entity.pdbx_description
1 polymer ?
#
loop_
_entity_poly.entity_id
_entity_poly.type
_entity_poly.pdbx_seq_one_letter_code
_entity_poly.pdbx_strand_id
1 'polypeptide(L)'
;KKYGLPNGTFLHCTRELKENPIISLMEAYGGKVGHTKDKEFISASYETWIGIRSDEPKRLNGKVDGKQFKCYPLAHEMYSDCGRSINLSCDKQDVLDFWEEMPFDLEIPEHQGNCVDCHKKSNKKLALVYKETPKVFNFTAYLDGQYSEVKAQVLDGKLIERKRFRGYKNTRELIASFDLSEHNPKDYTEESGGCSESCEAFMNSNEPESEMILSK
;
A
#
# COMPACT_ATOMS: atom_id res chain seq x y z
N LYS A 1 3.17 7.87 23.39
CA LYS A 1 3.39 7.63 21.93
C LYS A 1 2.05 7.25 21.28
N LYS A 2 1.62 7.92 20.20
CA LYS A 2 0.27 7.74 19.59
C LYS A 2 0.11 6.43 18.83
N TYR A 3 1.16 5.98 18.13
CA TYR A 3 1.19 4.77 17.31
C TYR A 3 2.39 3.89 17.70
N GLY A 4 2.22 2.56 17.60
CA GLY A 4 3.32 1.59 17.70
C GLY A 4 3.78 1.15 16.31
N LEU A 5 4.48 0.03 16.20
CA LEU A 5 5.01 -0.42 14.89
C LEU A 5 3.92 -0.82 13.88
N PRO A 6 4.06 -0.44 12.60
CA PRO A 6 3.16 -0.91 11.55
C PRO A 6 3.46 -2.36 11.22
N ASN A 7 2.43 -3.11 10.85
CA ASN A 7 2.55 -4.48 10.35
C ASN A 7 1.34 -4.83 9.48
N GLY A 8 1.25 -6.09 9.03
CA GLY A 8 0.17 -6.55 8.15
C GLY A 8 -1.25 -6.33 8.68
N THR A 9 -1.44 -6.20 9.99
CA THR A 9 -2.72 -5.89 10.64
C THR A 9 -2.88 -4.39 10.91
N PHE A 10 -1.80 -3.73 11.37
CA PHE A 10 -1.80 -2.31 11.75
C PHE A 10 -1.21 -1.45 10.63
N LEU A 11 -2.00 -1.19 9.60
CA LEU A 11 -1.59 -0.49 8.36
C LEU A 11 -1.49 1.05 8.49
N HIS A 12 -1.13 1.58 9.65
CA HIS A 12 -1.08 3.03 9.85
C HIS A 12 0.02 3.72 9.02
N CYS A 13 1.05 3.01 8.55
CA CYS A 13 1.97 3.61 7.58
C CYS A 13 1.27 3.95 6.26
N THR A 14 0.34 3.11 5.78
CA THR A 14 -0.47 3.42 4.60
C THR A 14 -1.39 4.60 4.88
N ARG A 15 -2.11 4.59 6.01
CA ARG A 15 -3.02 5.67 6.38
C ARG A 15 -2.30 7.02 6.54
N GLU A 16 -1.24 7.06 7.34
CA GLU A 16 -0.60 8.32 7.75
C GLU A 16 0.41 8.84 6.74
N LEU A 17 1.09 7.97 5.97
CA LEU A 17 2.15 8.39 5.04
C LEU A 17 1.72 8.37 3.57
N LYS A 18 0.55 7.82 3.24
CA LYS A 18 0.04 7.80 1.86
C LYS A 18 -1.33 8.45 1.77
N GLU A 19 -2.32 7.88 2.43
CA GLU A 19 -3.72 8.29 2.29
C GLU A 19 -3.98 9.70 2.85
N ASN A 20 -3.56 9.99 4.08
CA ASN A 20 -3.77 11.29 4.70
C ASN A 20 -3.07 12.44 3.94
N PRO A 21 -1.80 12.31 3.48
CA PRO A 21 -1.18 13.32 2.63
C PRO A 21 -1.93 13.56 1.31
N ILE A 22 -2.42 12.50 0.64
CA ILE A 22 -3.20 12.63 -0.59
C ILE A 22 -4.50 13.39 -0.32
N ILE A 23 -5.24 13.02 0.73
CA ILE A 23 -6.47 13.72 1.13
C ILE A 23 -6.18 15.19 1.45
N SER A 24 -5.15 15.46 2.26
CA SER A 24 -4.79 16.83 2.63
C SER A 24 -4.45 17.69 1.41
N LEU A 25 -3.80 17.11 0.40
CA LEU A 25 -3.55 17.79 -0.87
C LEU A 25 -4.85 18.09 -1.63
N MET A 26 -5.76 17.12 -1.71
CA MET A 26 -7.04 17.31 -2.40
C MET A 26 -7.91 18.35 -1.70
N GLU A 27 -7.95 18.36 -0.37
CA GLU A 27 -8.64 19.37 0.43
C GLU A 27 -8.05 20.78 0.21
N ALA A 28 -6.72 20.89 0.10
CA ALA A 28 -6.07 22.15 -0.23
C ALA A 28 -6.47 22.69 -1.61
N TYR A 29 -6.86 21.83 -2.55
CA TYR A 29 -7.43 22.20 -3.84
C TYR A 29 -8.96 22.40 -3.82
N GLY A 30 -9.58 22.37 -2.65
CA GLY A 30 -11.04 22.54 -2.48
C GLY A 30 -11.85 21.26 -2.66
N GLY A 31 -11.19 20.11 -2.80
CA GLY A 31 -11.84 18.81 -2.77
C GLY A 31 -12.44 18.50 -1.41
N LYS A 32 -13.50 17.70 -1.38
CA LYS A 32 -14.12 17.19 -0.16
C LYS A 32 -14.14 15.67 -0.21
N VAL A 33 -13.70 15.04 0.88
CA VAL A 33 -13.86 13.60 1.07
C VAL A 33 -15.34 13.24 1.20
N GLY A 34 -15.69 12.01 0.84
CA GLY A 34 -17.04 11.53 1.05
C GLY A 34 -17.32 11.33 2.53
N HIS A 35 -18.52 11.72 2.93
CA HIS A 35 -18.94 11.79 4.33
C HIS A 35 -20.42 11.45 4.45
N THR A 36 -20.83 11.06 5.64
CA THR A 36 -22.24 10.82 5.95
C THR A 36 -22.78 11.98 6.76
N LYS A 37 -23.86 12.60 6.27
CA LYS A 37 -24.59 13.68 6.92
C LYS A 37 -26.06 13.34 6.97
N ASP A 38 -26.70 13.48 8.14
CA ASP A 38 -28.13 13.17 8.32
C ASP A 38 -28.54 11.76 7.85
N LYS A 39 -27.62 10.78 7.99
CA LYS A 39 -27.74 9.38 7.51
C LYS A 39 -27.71 9.22 5.98
N GLU A 40 -27.47 10.30 5.24
CA GLU A 40 -27.25 10.26 3.80
C GLU A 40 -25.76 10.29 3.50
N PHE A 41 -25.34 9.45 2.56
CA PHE A 41 -23.97 9.43 2.08
C PHE A 41 -23.79 10.47 0.98
N ILE A 42 -22.79 11.34 1.15
CA ILE A 42 -22.36 12.33 0.17
C ILE A 42 -21.01 11.85 -0.37
N SER A 43 -20.95 11.62 -1.68
CA SER A 43 -19.73 11.18 -2.36
C SER A 43 -18.61 12.22 -2.26
N ALA A 44 -17.37 11.76 -2.41
CA ALA A 44 -16.23 12.64 -2.53
C ALA A 44 -16.41 13.55 -3.76
N SER A 45 -15.99 14.81 -3.65
CA SER A 45 -16.13 15.78 -4.75
C SER A 45 -15.05 15.64 -5.83
N TYR A 46 -14.27 14.56 -5.77
CA TYR A 46 -13.14 14.30 -6.67
C TYR A 46 -13.00 12.80 -6.89
N GLU A 47 -12.50 12.44 -8.06
CA GLU A 47 -12.15 11.08 -8.42
C GLU A 47 -10.67 10.80 -8.12
N THR A 48 -10.40 9.61 -7.59
CA THR A 48 -9.06 9.08 -7.39
C THR A 48 -8.82 7.96 -8.40
N TRP A 49 -8.10 8.26 -9.46
CA TRP A 49 -7.76 7.28 -10.50
C TRP A 49 -6.57 6.43 -10.05
N ILE A 50 -6.76 5.12 -10.03
CA ILE A 50 -5.78 4.15 -9.52
C ILE A 50 -5.43 3.18 -10.65
N GLY A 51 -4.14 3.08 -10.96
CA GLY A 51 -3.61 2.15 -11.97
C GLY A 51 -3.55 0.69 -11.50
N ILE A 52 -4.65 0.15 -10.99
CA ILE A 52 -4.82 -1.31 -10.82
C ILE A 52 -5.26 -1.87 -12.17
N ARG A 53 -4.61 -2.94 -12.58
CA ARG A 53 -4.79 -3.58 -13.88
C ARG A 53 -5.80 -4.74 -13.83
N SER A 54 -6.20 -5.22 -15.01
CA SER A 54 -7.14 -6.33 -15.15
C SER A 54 -6.58 -7.67 -14.66
N ASP A 55 -5.25 -7.84 -14.68
CA ASP A 55 -4.52 -8.99 -14.14
C ASP A 55 -4.34 -8.95 -12.61
N GLU A 56 -4.91 -7.94 -11.92
CA GLU A 56 -4.82 -7.74 -10.48
C GLU A 56 -6.19 -7.76 -9.75
N PRO A 57 -7.12 -8.69 -10.05
CA PRO A 57 -8.51 -8.62 -9.57
C PRO A 57 -8.64 -8.66 -8.04
N LYS A 58 -7.67 -9.29 -7.34
CA LYS A 58 -7.63 -9.32 -5.87
C LYS A 58 -7.42 -7.93 -5.23
N ARG A 59 -6.99 -6.94 -6.02
CA ARG A 59 -6.74 -5.56 -5.57
C ARG A 59 -7.95 -4.65 -5.72
N LEU A 60 -9.00 -5.09 -6.43
CA LEU A 60 -10.26 -4.36 -6.62
C LEU A 60 -11.23 -4.49 -5.43
N ASN A 61 -10.70 -4.81 -4.25
CA ASN A 61 -11.51 -5.01 -3.05
C ASN A 61 -11.83 -3.68 -2.36
N GLY A 62 -13.04 -3.58 -1.81
CA GLY A 62 -13.50 -2.44 -1.02
C GLY A 62 -14.53 -1.56 -1.73
N LYS A 63 -14.97 -0.51 -1.05
CA LYS A 63 -15.96 0.42 -1.61
C LYS A 63 -15.31 1.33 -2.65
N VAL A 64 -15.91 1.40 -3.83
CA VAL A 64 -15.55 2.35 -4.91
C VAL A 64 -15.86 3.77 -4.46
N ASP A 65 -17.06 3.98 -3.94
CA ASP A 65 -17.54 5.26 -3.43
C ASP A 65 -17.67 5.22 -1.90
N GLY A 66 -16.99 6.15 -1.23
CA GLY A 66 -16.82 6.14 0.22
C GLY A 66 -16.01 7.35 0.66
N LYS A 67 -14.91 7.17 1.39
CA LYS A 67 -14.02 8.28 1.75
C LYS A 67 -13.48 9.01 0.52
N GLN A 68 -13.07 8.24 -0.46
CA GLN A 68 -12.66 8.69 -1.79
C GLN A 68 -13.59 8.04 -2.82
N PHE A 69 -13.78 8.70 -3.95
CA PHE A 69 -14.42 8.09 -5.10
C PHE A 69 -13.35 7.50 -6.02
N LYS A 70 -13.15 6.18 -5.98
CA LYS A 70 -12.04 5.50 -6.66
C LYS A 70 -12.43 5.07 -8.08
N CYS A 71 -11.53 5.27 -9.04
CA CYS A 71 -11.69 4.80 -10.41
C CYS A 71 -10.54 3.85 -10.77
N TYR A 72 -10.81 2.78 -11.52
CA TYR A 72 -9.81 1.79 -11.92
C TYR A 72 -9.77 1.59 -13.45
N PRO A 73 -9.26 2.57 -14.21
CA PRO A 73 -9.36 2.57 -15.68
C PRO A 73 -8.75 1.36 -16.36
N LEU A 74 -7.66 0.83 -15.78
CA LEU A 74 -6.91 -0.28 -16.36
C LEU A 74 -7.45 -1.66 -15.95
N ALA A 75 -8.46 -1.71 -15.09
CA ALA A 75 -9.01 -2.95 -14.56
C ALA A 75 -10.25 -3.42 -15.32
N HIS A 76 -11.08 -2.50 -15.79
CA HIS A 76 -12.34 -2.81 -16.46
C HIS A 76 -12.78 -1.66 -17.37
N GLU A 77 -13.77 -1.95 -18.21
CA GLU A 77 -14.42 -1.01 -19.10
C GLU A 77 -15.04 0.18 -18.34
N MET A 78 -14.74 1.40 -18.79
CA MET A 78 -15.28 2.64 -18.20
C MET A 78 -16.38 3.24 -19.06
N TYR A 79 -17.42 3.77 -18.41
CA TYR A 79 -18.52 4.47 -19.07
C TYR A 79 -18.39 5.97 -18.86
N SER A 80 -18.49 6.74 -19.94
CA SER A 80 -18.55 8.21 -19.87
C SER A 80 -19.99 8.71 -19.71
N ASP A 81 -20.15 9.93 -19.22
CA ASP A 81 -21.45 10.60 -19.03
C ASP A 81 -22.31 10.69 -20.31
N CYS A 82 -21.68 10.59 -21.49
CA CYS A 82 -22.37 10.58 -22.78
C CYS A 82 -22.81 9.17 -23.25
N GLY A 83 -22.70 8.17 -22.39
CA GLY A 83 -23.07 6.77 -22.67
C GLY A 83 -22.09 6.03 -23.59
N ARG A 84 -20.94 6.62 -23.91
CA ARG A 84 -19.87 5.94 -24.64
C ARG A 84 -19.00 5.16 -23.68
N SER A 85 -18.76 3.91 -24.05
CA SER A 85 -17.82 3.05 -23.36
C SER A 85 -16.40 3.20 -23.92
N ILE A 86 -15.41 3.19 -23.03
CA ILE A 86 -13.99 3.13 -23.37
C ILE A 86 -13.39 1.96 -22.59
N ASN A 87 -12.83 0.98 -23.30
CA ASN A 87 -12.09 -0.10 -22.67
C ASN A 87 -10.59 0.23 -22.65
N LEU A 88 -10.08 0.50 -21.45
CA LEU A 88 -8.65 0.72 -21.19
C LEU A 88 -8.05 -0.45 -20.38
N SER A 89 -8.78 -1.56 -20.22
CA SER A 89 -8.31 -2.69 -19.43
C SER A 89 -7.04 -3.27 -20.06
N CYS A 90 -6.00 -3.45 -19.25
CA CYS A 90 -4.71 -3.97 -19.71
C CYS A 90 -4.09 -4.87 -18.64
N ASP A 91 -3.06 -5.61 -19.02
CA ASP A 91 -2.24 -6.43 -18.11
C ASP A 91 -0.83 -5.84 -17.90
N LYS A 92 0.02 -6.56 -17.15
CA LYS A 92 1.40 -6.12 -16.90
C LYS A 92 2.19 -5.90 -18.19
N GLN A 93 2.07 -6.78 -19.17
CA GLN A 93 2.86 -6.72 -20.39
C GLN A 93 2.46 -5.50 -21.24
N ASP A 94 1.16 -5.23 -21.36
CA ASP A 94 0.67 -4.03 -22.06
C ASP A 94 1.27 -2.73 -21.48
N VAL A 95 1.39 -2.66 -20.15
CA VAL A 95 2.00 -1.51 -19.47
C VAL A 95 3.50 -1.44 -19.73
N LEU A 96 4.20 -2.58 -19.70
CA LEU A 96 5.64 -2.61 -20.00
C LEU A 96 5.92 -2.20 -21.45
N ASP A 97 5.15 -2.71 -22.41
CA ASP A 97 5.26 -2.39 -23.83
C ASP A 97 5.03 -0.89 -24.07
N PHE A 98 4.05 -0.29 -23.39
CA PHE A 98 3.82 1.16 -23.46
C PHE A 98 5.01 1.97 -22.92
N TRP A 99 5.56 1.55 -21.77
CA TRP A 99 6.67 2.26 -21.13
C TRP A 99 8.02 2.04 -21.82
N GLU A 100 8.21 0.94 -22.55
CA GLU A 100 9.42 0.69 -23.35
C GLU A 100 9.63 1.74 -24.44
N GLU A 101 8.55 2.27 -25.01
CA GLU A 101 8.57 3.31 -26.04
C GLU A 101 8.71 4.75 -25.48
N MET A 102 8.67 4.92 -24.16
CA MET A 102 8.80 6.25 -23.53
C MET A 102 10.25 6.76 -23.59
N PRO A 103 10.46 8.09 -23.64
CA PRO A 103 11.81 8.66 -23.75
C PRO A 103 12.64 8.55 -22.47
N PHE A 104 12.15 7.84 -21.45
CA PHE A 104 12.83 7.63 -20.17
C PHE A 104 12.43 6.30 -19.53
N ASP A 105 13.33 5.76 -18.71
CA ASP A 105 13.08 4.64 -17.80
C ASP A 105 13.25 5.16 -16.36
N LEU A 106 12.45 4.63 -15.43
CA LEU A 106 12.60 4.91 -14.00
C LEU A 106 13.86 4.26 -13.42
N GLU A 107 14.40 3.24 -14.09
CA GLU A 107 15.58 2.47 -13.66
C GLU A 107 15.41 1.87 -12.24
N ILE A 108 14.17 1.54 -11.86
CA ILE A 108 13.83 0.97 -10.54
C ILE A 108 13.61 -0.54 -10.68
N PRO A 109 14.47 -1.39 -10.08
CA PRO A 109 14.24 -2.81 -10.04
C PRO A 109 12.93 -3.19 -9.32
N GLU A 110 12.23 -4.22 -9.81
CA GLU A 110 10.92 -4.62 -9.29
C GLU A 110 10.93 -5.00 -7.79
N HIS A 111 12.05 -5.50 -7.27
CA HIS A 111 12.18 -5.82 -5.85
C HIS A 111 12.29 -4.59 -4.96
N GLN A 112 12.69 -3.44 -5.47
CA GLN A 112 12.78 -2.19 -4.71
C GLN A 112 11.41 -1.53 -4.54
N GLY A 113 10.60 -1.48 -5.61
CA GLY A 113 9.22 -0.97 -5.60
C GLY A 113 9.04 0.40 -4.91
N ASN A 114 7.82 0.73 -4.50
CA ASN A 114 7.50 2.08 -3.98
C ASN A 114 8.11 2.41 -2.60
N CYS A 115 8.15 1.44 -1.69
CA CYS A 115 8.62 1.63 -0.31
C CYS A 115 9.71 0.61 0.01
N VAL A 116 10.99 1.01 0.01
CA VAL A 116 12.16 0.12 -0.02
C VAL A 116 12.10 -1.07 0.95
N ASP A 117 11.85 -0.85 2.24
CA ASP A 117 11.85 -1.88 3.31
C ASP A 117 10.44 -2.30 3.77
N CYS A 118 9.42 -2.11 2.91
CA CYS A 118 8.03 -2.35 3.27
C CYS A 118 7.77 -3.77 3.78
N HIS A 119 7.06 -3.87 4.90
CA HIS A 119 6.68 -5.13 5.53
C HIS A 119 5.72 -6.01 4.72
N LYS A 120 5.09 -5.43 3.68
CA LYS A 120 4.24 -6.17 2.74
C LYS A 120 5.04 -6.90 1.66
N LYS A 121 6.32 -6.58 1.45
CA LYS A 121 7.17 -7.31 0.51
C LYS A 121 7.35 -8.77 0.93
N SER A 122 7.62 -9.64 -0.04
CA SER A 122 8.05 -11.00 0.25
C SER A 122 9.45 -10.99 0.88
N ASN A 123 9.75 -12.03 1.68
CA ASN A 123 11.09 -12.16 2.26
C ASN A 123 12.18 -12.26 1.18
N LYS A 124 11.88 -12.89 0.03
CA LYS A 124 12.78 -12.94 -1.14
C LYS A 124 13.17 -11.53 -1.61
N LYS A 125 12.18 -10.63 -1.81
CA LYS A 125 12.44 -9.23 -2.21
C LYS A 125 13.20 -8.46 -1.14
N LEU A 126 12.87 -8.65 0.14
CA LEU A 126 13.59 -7.99 1.25
C LEU A 126 15.04 -8.47 1.39
N ALA A 127 15.32 -9.74 1.10
CA ALA A 127 16.69 -10.28 1.08
C ALA A 127 17.53 -9.65 -0.04
N LEU A 128 16.96 -9.48 -1.24
CA LEU A 128 17.62 -8.77 -2.35
C LEU A 128 17.90 -7.31 -2.00
N VAL A 129 16.92 -6.59 -1.45
CA VAL A 129 17.10 -5.22 -0.96
C VAL A 129 18.20 -5.15 0.10
N TYR A 130 18.26 -6.13 1.02
CA TYR A 130 19.31 -6.17 2.04
C TYR A 130 20.70 -6.43 1.44
N LYS A 131 20.82 -7.33 0.45
CA LYS A 131 22.08 -7.62 -0.24
C LYS A 131 22.63 -6.37 -0.96
N GLU A 132 21.75 -5.60 -1.60
CA GLU A 132 22.13 -4.39 -2.35
C GLU A 132 22.37 -3.19 -1.43
N THR A 133 21.44 -2.93 -0.51
CA THR A 133 21.46 -1.71 0.32
C THR A 133 21.11 -2.02 1.78
N PRO A 134 22.00 -2.68 2.56
CA PRO A 134 21.71 -3.07 3.95
C PRO A 134 21.24 -1.91 4.85
N LYS A 135 21.77 -0.71 4.59
CA LYS A 135 21.53 0.50 5.40
C LYS A 135 20.05 0.91 5.47
N VAL A 136 19.22 0.53 4.49
CA VAL A 136 17.78 0.87 4.48
C VAL A 136 17.04 0.25 5.67
N PHE A 137 17.57 -0.83 6.24
CA PHE A 137 17.01 -1.48 7.42
C PHE A 137 17.43 -0.84 8.75
N ASN A 138 18.38 0.11 8.76
CA ASN A 138 18.84 0.75 9.99
C ASN A 138 17.72 1.51 10.70
N PHE A 139 16.94 2.29 9.94
CA PHE A 139 15.81 3.04 10.50
C PHE A 139 14.75 2.09 11.06
N THR A 140 14.53 0.97 10.40
CA THR A 140 13.52 -0.01 10.81
C THR A 140 13.95 -0.82 12.02
N ALA A 141 15.24 -1.16 12.14
CA ALA A 141 15.81 -1.72 13.35
C ALA A 141 15.77 -0.73 14.53
N TYR A 142 16.01 0.56 14.28
CA TYR A 142 15.85 1.61 15.28
C TYR A 142 14.39 1.69 15.75
N LEU A 143 13.44 1.72 14.83
CA LEU A 143 12.01 1.77 15.16
C LEU A 143 11.59 0.56 16.00
N ASP A 144 12.08 -0.64 15.67
CA ASP A 144 11.76 -1.84 16.44
C ASP A 144 12.12 -1.67 17.92
N GLY A 145 13.34 -1.21 18.22
CA GLY A 145 13.78 -0.98 19.60
C GLY A 145 13.09 0.19 20.31
N GLN A 146 12.45 1.10 19.57
CA GLN A 146 11.78 2.27 20.15
C GLN A 146 10.26 2.11 20.30
N TYR A 147 9.62 1.26 19.49
CA TYR A 147 8.17 1.24 19.34
C TYR A 147 7.54 -0.17 19.42
N SER A 148 8.30 -1.24 19.68
CA SER A 148 7.77 -2.61 19.80
C SER A 148 6.69 -2.73 20.87
N GLU A 149 6.89 -2.11 22.03
CA GLU A 149 5.97 -2.20 23.18
C GLU A 149 4.79 -1.23 23.09
N VAL A 150 4.83 -0.25 22.18
CA VAL A 150 3.83 0.82 22.13
C VAL A 150 2.49 0.28 21.66
N LYS A 151 1.50 0.28 22.55
CA LYS A 151 0.17 -0.33 22.35
C LYS A 151 0.27 -1.83 22.00
N ALA A 152 1.36 -2.49 22.39
CA ALA A 152 1.47 -3.94 22.31
C ALA A 152 0.34 -4.62 23.09
N GLN A 153 -0.05 -5.80 22.64
CA GLN A 153 -1.08 -6.59 23.33
C GLN A 153 -0.47 -7.22 24.58
N VAL A 154 -1.29 -7.42 25.61
CA VAL A 154 -0.92 -8.21 26.78
C VAL A 154 -1.76 -9.48 26.75
N LEU A 155 -1.11 -10.63 26.71
CA LEU A 155 -1.74 -11.95 26.72
C LEU A 155 -1.21 -12.72 27.94
N ASP A 156 -2.10 -13.25 28.77
CA ASP A 156 -1.75 -13.97 30.00
C ASP A 156 -0.77 -13.21 30.92
N GLY A 157 -0.97 -11.89 31.03
CA GLY A 157 -0.11 -11.00 31.82
C GLY A 157 1.26 -10.70 31.18
N LYS A 158 1.56 -11.25 30.00
CA LYS A 158 2.82 -11.03 29.28
C LYS A 158 2.63 -10.04 28.13
N LEU A 159 3.52 -9.06 28.05
CA LEU A 159 3.57 -8.13 26.93
C LEU A 159 4.05 -8.85 25.66
N ILE A 160 3.27 -8.73 24.60
CA ILE A 160 3.54 -9.32 23.28
C ILE A 160 3.97 -8.18 22.35
N GLU A 161 5.29 -8.02 22.20
CA GLU A 161 5.90 -6.98 21.38
C GLU A 161 5.32 -6.94 19.96
N ARG A 162 5.13 -5.76 19.40
CA ARG A 162 4.76 -5.64 18.00
C ARG A 162 5.96 -5.98 17.14
N LYS A 163 5.72 -6.79 16.12
CA LYS A 163 6.69 -7.13 15.09
C LYS A 163 6.13 -6.79 13.72
N ARG A 164 7.00 -6.24 12.88
CA ARG A 164 6.64 -5.61 11.61
C ARG A 164 6.49 -6.64 10.49
N PHE A 165 7.41 -7.59 10.40
CA PHE A 165 7.58 -8.45 9.24
C PHE A 165 6.81 -9.78 9.37
N ARG A 166 6.59 -10.41 8.20
CA ARG A 166 5.92 -11.71 8.08
C ARG A 166 6.58 -12.77 8.96
N GLY A 167 5.77 -13.69 9.48
CA GLY A 167 6.24 -14.69 10.44
C GLY A 167 6.57 -14.10 11.81
N TYR A 168 6.00 -12.93 12.13
CA TYR A 168 6.16 -12.26 13.42
C TYR A 168 7.65 -12.04 13.76
N LYS A 169 8.34 -11.32 12.87
CA LYS A 169 9.77 -11.00 12.97
C LYS A 169 10.01 -9.50 13.14
N ASN A 170 10.96 -9.14 13.99
CA ASN A 170 11.61 -7.83 13.97
C ASN A 170 12.69 -7.80 12.86
N THR A 171 13.31 -6.65 12.65
CA THR A 171 14.31 -6.42 11.60
C THR A 171 15.52 -7.34 11.72
N ARG A 172 16.03 -7.54 12.94
CA ARG A 172 17.21 -8.38 13.18
C ARG A 172 16.91 -9.85 12.92
N GLU A 173 15.75 -10.32 13.39
CA GLU A 173 15.25 -11.68 13.16
C GLU A 173 14.96 -11.93 11.67
N LEU A 174 14.43 -10.93 10.96
CA LEU A 174 14.23 -10.99 9.52
C LEU A 174 15.58 -11.17 8.80
N ILE A 175 16.54 -10.29 9.07
CA ILE A 175 17.87 -10.31 8.44
C ILE A 175 18.58 -11.64 8.73
N ALA A 176 18.55 -12.10 9.98
CA ALA A 176 19.15 -13.38 10.37
C ALA A 176 18.50 -14.59 9.68
N SER A 177 17.28 -14.43 9.15
CA SER A 177 16.58 -15.48 8.41
C SER A 177 16.80 -15.46 6.90
N PHE A 178 17.55 -14.49 6.37
CA PHE A 178 17.89 -14.46 4.96
C PHE A 178 18.95 -15.53 4.66
N ASP A 179 18.68 -16.37 3.67
CA ASP A 179 19.71 -17.15 3.02
C ASP A 179 20.44 -16.25 2.01
N LEU A 180 21.70 -15.95 2.32
CA LEU A 180 22.56 -15.10 1.49
C LEU A 180 23.58 -15.91 0.69
N SER A 181 23.56 -17.25 0.79
CA SER A 181 24.38 -18.10 -0.08
C SER A 181 23.96 -17.88 -1.53
N GLU A 182 24.90 -17.98 -2.48
CA GLU A 182 24.73 -17.42 -3.82
C GLU A 182 23.44 -17.83 -4.53
N HIS A 183 22.60 -16.84 -4.86
CA HIS A 183 21.42 -16.98 -5.69
C HIS A 183 21.58 -16.06 -6.90
N ASN A 184 21.44 -16.64 -8.10
CA ASN A 184 21.49 -15.91 -9.36
C ASN A 184 20.29 -14.95 -9.41
N PRO A 185 20.46 -13.64 -9.69
CA PRO A 185 19.34 -12.72 -9.88
C PRO A 185 18.29 -13.23 -10.89
N LYS A 186 18.71 -14.10 -11.82
CA LYS A 186 17.86 -14.77 -12.80
C LYS A 186 16.98 -15.90 -12.22
N ASP A 187 17.33 -16.50 -11.08
CA ASP A 187 16.48 -17.51 -10.41
C ASP A 187 15.29 -16.89 -9.68
N TYR A 188 15.23 -15.56 -9.62
CA TYR A 188 14.07 -14.80 -9.16
C TYR A 188 13.13 -14.52 -10.34
N THR A 189 13.01 -15.45 -11.29
CA THR A 189 11.96 -15.43 -12.32
C THR A 189 10.63 -15.16 -11.64
N GLU A 190 10.10 -13.96 -11.89
CA GLU A 190 8.70 -13.68 -12.20
C GLU A 190 7.62 -14.53 -11.52
N GLU A 191 7.78 -14.93 -10.27
CA GLU A 191 6.64 -15.28 -9.43
C GLU A 191 5.89 -13.96 -9.21
N SER A 192 4.99 -13.69 -10.15
CA SER A 192 4.08 -12.57 -10.38
C SER A 192 3.13 -12.27 -9.21
N GLY A 193 3.51 -12.61 -7.97
CA GLY A 193 2.67 -12.51 -6.79
C GLY A 193 3.17 -11.55 -5.71
N GLY A 194 4.46 -11.17 -5.71
CA GLY A 194 5.04 -10.54 -4.51
C GLY A 194 4.61 -9.08 -4.24
N CYS A 195 4.50 -8.27 -5.29
CA CYS A 195 4.20 -6.83 -5.19
C CYS A 195 2.88 -6.45 -5.89
N SER A 196 2.53 -7.18 -6.94
CA SER A 196 1.24 -7.20 -7.64
C SER A 196 0.07 -7.70 -6.80
N GLU A 197 0.29 -8.40 -5.65
CA GLU A 197 -0.82 -8.88 -4.82
C GLU A 197 -1.07 -8.06 -3.54
N SER A 198 -0.21 -7.10 -3.16
CA SER A 198 -0.27 -6.58 -1.77
C SER A 198 -0.10 -5.07 -1.59
N CYS A 199 0.35 -4.32 -2.60
CA CYS A 199 0.64 -2.90 -2.43
C CYS A 199 -0.57 -2.00 -2.74
N GLU A 200 -1.56 -1.99 -1.86
CA GLU A 200 -2.61 -0.98 -1.91
C GLU A 200 -2.06 0.41 -1.54
N ALA A 201 -2.39 1.40 -2.36
CA ALA A 201 -2.08 2.80 -2.11
C ALA A 201 -2.89 3.36 -0.92
N PHE A 202 -4.08 2.78 -0.69
CA PHE A 202 -5.06 3.23 0.30
C PHE A 202 -5.45 2.12 1.27
N MET A 203 -6.17 2.49 2.33
CA MET A 203 -6.79 1.52 3.23
C MET A 203 -7.94 0.80 2.50
N ASN A 204 -8.07 -0.52 2.71
CA ASN A 204 -9.08 -1.34 2.04
C ASN A 204 -10.53 -0.94 2.38
N SER A 205 -10.75 -0.31 3.53
CA SER A 205 -12.10 -0.05 4.03
C SER A 205 -12.80 1.10 3.29
N ASN A 206 -12.06 2.10 2.77
CA ASN A 206 -12.58 3.32 2.12
C ASN A 206 -13.85 3.89 2.79
N GLU A 207 -13.95 3.83 4.12
CA GLU A 207 -15.19 4.19 4.82
C GLU A 207 -15.36 5.70 4.90
N PRO A 208 -16.56 6.23 4.60
CA PRO A 208 -16.81 7.67 4.66
C PRO A 208 -16.65 8.20 6.08
N GLU A 209 -16.27 9.47 6.20
CA GLU A 209 -16.16 10.10 7.50
C GLU A 209 -17.56 10.41 8.05
N SER A 210 -17.80 10.08 9.32
CA SER A 210 -19.00 10.56 10.01
C SER A 210 -18.77 12.00 10.43
N GLU A 211 -19.56 12.96 9.92
CA GLU A 211 -19.59 14.28 10.54
C GLU A 211 -20.14 14.13 11.96
N MET A 212 -19.30 14.35 12.98
CA MET A 212 -19.80 14.47 14.34
C MET A 212 -20.63 15.75 14.39
N ILE A 213 -21.93 15.60 14.67
CA ILE A 213 -22.79 16.74 15.01
C ILE A 213 -22.14 17.42 16.22
N LEU A 214 -21.46 18.54 15.99
CA LEU A 214 -21.12 19.47 17.05
C LEU A 214 -22.46 20.00 17.55
N SER A 215 -23.00 19.38 18.59
CA SER A 215 -24.15 19.92 19.31
C SER A 215 -23.75 21.32 19.80
N LYS A 216 -24.34 22.34 19.20
CA LYS A 216 -24.29 23.71 19.71
C LYS A 216 -25.02 23.79 21.06
#